data_AF-A0A0H5Q6B1-F1
#
_entry.id   AF-A0A0H5Q6B1-F1
#
_cell.length_a   1.000
_cell.length_b   1.000
_cell.length_c   1.000
_cell.angle_alpha   90.00
_cell.angle_beta   90.00
_cell.angle_gamma   90.00
#
_symmetry.space_group_name_H-M   'P 1'
#
loop_
_entity.id
_entity.type
_entity.pdbx_description
1 polymer ?
#
loop_
_entity_poly.entity_id
_entity_poly.type
_entity_poly.pdbx_seq_one_letter_code
_entity_poly.pdbx_strand_id
1 'polypeptide(L)'
;MDLIKCTFDELPSAMQMHVLYCEKIPVAEYRLAIWSNKDTLYYNNLPEKEVVRFISLIESDKKFINNRTMDSIYKKYGWAVYNEIHEAHSAYLKKGREKVAEQIAQEYFPIIEKAMNKPSIPYCDELLKAMSHLADKGHFKFKEWSTNQAYIYFMGYLLGSEKLEWEGRLS
;
A
#
# COMPACT_ATOMS: atom_id res chain seq x y z
N MET A 1 -10.62 12.19 6.68
CA MET A 1 -9.29 12.71 7.08
C MET A 1 -9.53 13.83 8.06
N ASP A 2 -8.81 13.85 9.18
CA ASP A 2 -8.96 14.88 10.20
C ASP A 2 -8.02 16.06 9.93
N LEU A 3 -8.45 17.27 10.28
CA LEU A 3 -7.69 18.50 10.08
C LEU A 3 -7.42 19.16 11.42
N ILE A 4 -6.13 19.36 11.72
CA ILE A 4 -5.71 19.95 12.99
C ILE A 4 -4.85 21.17 12.70
N LYS A 5 -5.37 22.34 13.07
CA LYS A 5 -4.58 23.58 13.09
C LYS A 5 -3.72 23.57 14.34
N CYS A 6 -2.43 23.78 14.20
CA CYS A 6 -1.50 23.78 15.33
C CYS A 6 -0.28 24.67 15.07
N THR A 7 0.36 25.07 16.15
CA THR A 7 1.73 25.57 16.17
C THR A 7 2.72 24.40 16.16
N PHE A 8 4.01 24.70 15.95
CA PHE A 8 5.04 23.67 15.94
C PHE A 8 5.14 22.89 17.26
N ASP A 9 5.04 23.58 18.39
CA ASP A 9 5.18 22.96 19.73
C ASP A 9 3.98 22.07 20.09
N GLU A 10 2.85 22.25 19.43
CA GLU A 10 1.64 21.43 19.57
C GLU A 10 1.68 20.16 18.70
N LEU A 11 2.68 20.02 17.82
CA LEU A 11 2.87 18.81 17.04
C LEU A 11 3.32 17.64 17.93
N PRO A 12 2.89 16.40 17.64
CA PRO A 12 3.50 15.19 18.20
C PRO A 12 5.03 15.21 18.14
N SER A 13 5.72 14.77 19.19
CA SER A 13 7.18 14.95 19.33
C SER A 13 7.98 14.37 18.17
N ALA A 14 7.55 13.26 17.59
CA ALA A 14 8.25 12.70 16.43
C ALA A 14 8.05 13.55 15.14
N MET A 15 7.01 14.39 15.05
CA MET A 15 6.80 15.37 13.97
C MET A 15 7.76 16.51 14.11
N GLN A 16 7.89 17.02 15.33
CA GLN A 16 8.86 18.06 15.63
C GLN A 16 10.27 17.57 15.24
N MET A 17 10.61 16.32 15.58
CA MET A 17 11.87 15.71 15.17
C MET A 17 12.00 15.61 13.64
N HIS A 18 10.98 15.14 12.94
CA HIS A 18 11.04 14.97 11.50
C HIS A 18 11.22 16.31 10.75
N VAL A 19 10.41 17.31 11.12
CA VAL A 19 10.45 18.67 10.53
C VAL A 19 11.83 19.30 10.74
N LEU A 20 12.40 19.21 11.95
CA LEU A 20 13.68 19.83 12.27
C LEU A 20 14.89 19.05 11.71
N TYR A 21 14.89 17.72 11.81
CA TYR A 21 16.09 16.93 11.59
C TYR A 21 16.09 16.16 10.27
N CYS A 22 14.94 15.72 9.77
CA CYS A 22 14.85 15.04 8.47
C CYS A 22 14.71 16.07 7.34
N GLU A 23 13.70 16.93 7.46
CA GLU A 23 13.33 17.89 6.41
C GLU A 23 14.10 19.22 6.51
N LYS A 24 14.69 19.50 7.69
CA LYS A 24 15.46 20.73 7.96
C LYS A 24 14.68 22.01 7.67
N ILE A 25 13.37 21.99 7.90
CA ILE A 25 12.50 23.15 7.70
C ILE A 25 12.64 24.07 8.91
N PRO A 26 12.95 25.37 8.72
CA PRO A 26 12.89 26.34 9.80
C PRO A 26 11.48 26.40 10.38
N VAL A 27 11.36 26.45 11.71
CA VAL A 27 10.05 26.48 12.41
C VAL A 27 9.13 27.60 11.88
N ALA A 28 9.69 28.76 11.53
CA ALA A 28 8.94 29.88 10.96
C ALA A 28 8.35 29.62 9.56
N GLU A 29 8.89 28.64 8.83
CA GLU A 29 8.46 28.26 7.49
C GLU A 29 7.54 27.03 7.49
N TYR A 30 7.19 26.53 8.69
CA TYR A 30 6.24 25.45 8.88
C TYR A 30 4.83 25.86 8.43
N ARG A 31 4.42 25.40 7.24
CA ARG A 31 3.10 25.70 6.64
C ARG A 31 2.13 24.51 6.65
N LEU A 32 2.62 23.30 6.40
CA LEU A 32 1.82 22.07 6.41
C LEU A 32 2.72 20.91 6.86
N ALA A 33 2.41 20.24 7.98
CA ALA A 33 3.03 18.95 8.32
C ALA A 33 1.99 17.89 8.02
N ILE A 34 2.31 17.09 7.03
CA ILE A 34 1.63 15.83 6.85
C ILE A 34 2.54 14.82 7.53
N TRP A 35 2.16 14.49 8.74
CA TRP A 35 2.57 13.32 9.48
C TRP A 35 1.51 13.31 10.60
N SER A 36 0.88 12.25 11.08
CA SER A 36 1.16 10.82 11.09
C SER A 36 -0.15 10.04 10.96
N ASN A 37 -0.06 8.77 10.57
CA ASN A 37 -1.15 7.81 10.35
C ASN A 37 -2.00 7.97 9.08
N LYS A 38 -1.58 8.75 8.07
CA LYS A 38 -2.21 8.84 6.73
C LYS A 38 -3.68 9.32 6.73
N ASP A 39 -4.23 9.61 7.89
CA ASP A 39 -5.63 9.95 8.12
C ASP A 39 -5.80 11.32 8.80
N THR A 40 -4.71 12.00 9.19
CA THR A 40 -4.72 13.32 9.86
C THR A 40 -3.74 14.30 9.19
N LEU A 41 -4.18 15.54 8.96
CA LEU A 41 -3.40 16.65 8.40
C LEU A 41 -3.18 17.75 9.44
N TYR A 42 -1.92 18.08 9.71
CA TYR A 42 -1.56 19.22 10.55
C TYR A 42 -1.16 20.40 9.68
N TYR A 43 -1.65 21.59 10.01
CA TYR A 43 -1.32 22.79 9.27
C TYR A 43 -1.08 23.98 10.20
N ASN A 44 -0.24 24.89 9.73
CA ASN A 44 0.07 26.12 10.42
C ASN A 44 0.11 27.29 9.44
N ASN A 45 -0.38 28.45 9.88
CA ASN A 45 -0.27 29.70 9.13
C ASN A 45 -0.65 29.63 7.63
N LEU A 46 -1.58 28.72 7.28
CA LEU A 46 -2.17 28.60 5.94
C LEU A 46 -3.60 29.12 5.93
N PRO A 47 -4.01 29.83 4.86
CA PRO A 47 -5.42 30.16 4.65
C PRO A 47 -6.25 28.89 4.50
N GLU A 48 -7.42 28.83 5.15
CA GLU A 48 -8.32 27.66 5.10
C GLU A 48 -8.68 27.24 3.67
N LYS A 49 -8.86 28.22 2.76
CA LYS A 49 -9.10 27.94 1.33
C LYS A 49 -7.99 27.12 0.66
N GLU A 50 -6.73 27.27 1.08
CA GLU A 50 -5.61 26.48 0.55
C GLU A 50 -5.61 25.08 1.15
N VAL A 51 -5.95 24.95 2.44
CA VAL A 51 -6.12 23.65 3.11
C VAL A 51 -7.23 22.84 2.42
N VAL A 52 -8.41 23.43 2.20
CA VAL A 52 -9.53 22.80 1.48
C VAL A 52 -9.12 22.37 0.07
N ARG A 53 -8.33 23.21 -0.62
CA ARG A 53 -7.79 22.86 -1.94
C ARG A 53 -6.85 21.67 -1.89
N PHE A 54 -6.01 21.52 -0.87
CA PHE A 54 -5.11 20.37 -0.75
C PHE A 54 -5.86 19.08 -0.45
N ILE A 55 -6.87 19.14 0.41
CA ILE A 55 -7.74 18.00 0.70
C ILE A 55 -8.40 17.48 -0.57
N SER A 56 -8.98 18.37 -1.38
CA SER A 56 -9.65 17.95 -2.62
C SER A 56 -8.70 17.35 -3.65
N LEU A 57 -7.42 17.71 -3.61
CA LEU A 57 -6.39 17.07 -4.43
C LEU A 57 -6.03 15.68 -3.89
N ILE A 58 -5.87 15.54 -2.58
CA ILE A 58 -5.55 14.28 -1.90
C ILE A 58 -6.67 13.25 -2.12
N GLU A 59 -7.92 13.64 -1.87
CA GLU A 59 -9.12 12.80 -1.96
C GLU A 59 -9.63 12.66 -3.41
N SER A 60 -8.87 13.11 -4.40
CA SER A 60 -9.24 12.90 -5.80
C SER A 60 -9.09 11.42 -6.18
N ASP A 61 -10.09 10.87 -6.87
CA ASP A 61 -10.01 9.51 -7.43
C ASP A 61 -9.10 9.39 -8.66
N LYS A 62 -8.51 10.51 -9.12
CA LYS A 62 -7.57 10.50 -10.23
C LYS A 62 -6.35 9.67 -9.84
N LYS A 63 -5.89 8.81 -10.75
CA LYS A 63 -4.68 8.01 -10.52
C LYS A 63 -3.44 8.86 -10.21
N PHE A 64 -3.39 10.08 -10.76
CA PHE A 64 -2.32 11.04 -10.55
C PHE A 64 -2.89 12.46 -10.44
N ILE A 65 -2.29 13.25 -9.55
CA ILE A 65 -2.50 14.70 -9.52
C ILE A 65 -1.77 15.33 -10.72
N ASN A 66 -2.38 16.33 -11.36
CA ASN A 66 -1.80 17.02 -12.51
C ASN A 66 -0.43 17.65 -12.16
N ASN A 67 0.60 17.35 -12.97
CA ASN A 67 1.96 17.85 -12.79
C ASN A 67 2.03 19.38 -12.67
N ARG A 68 1.27 20.14 -13.49
CA ARG A 68 1.25 21.62 -13.39
C ARG A 68 0.73 22.08 -12.03
N THR A 69 -0.25 21.39 -11.49
CA THR A 69 -0.78 21.68 -10.15
C THR A 69 0.28 21.40 -9.09
N MET A 70 0.94 20.25 -9.17
CA MET A 70 1.98 19.86 -8.21
C MET A 70 3.21 20.79 -8.31
N ASP A 71 3.64 21.17 -9.51
CA ASP A 71 4.70 22.16 -9.73
C ASP A 71 4.35 23.51 -9.10
N SER A 72 3.09 23.93 -9.19
CA SER A 72 2.63 25.19 -8.56
C SER A 72 2.72 25.14 -7.03
N ILE A 73 2.44 23.97 -6.45
CA ILE A 73 2.54 23.73 -5.00
C ILE A 73 4.00 23.75 -4.58
N TYR A 74 4.86 23.01 -5.29
CA TYR A 74 6.30 22.99 -5.04
C TYR A 74 6.90 24.40 -5.06
N LYS A 75 6.58 25.19 -6.09
CA LYS A 75 7.11 26.57 -6.23
C LYS A 75 6.63 27.51 -5.12
N LYS A 76 5.39 27.33 -4.62
CA LYS A 76 4.79 28.23 -3.63
C LYS A 76 5.09 27.85 -2.18
N TYR A 77 5.21 26.55 -1.91
CA TYR A 77 5.27 26.00 -0.55
C TYR A 77 6.50 25.11 -0.29
N GLY A 78 7.30 24.80 -1.31
CA GLY A 78 8.50 23.99 -1.19
C GLY A 78 8.27 22.49 -1.32
N TRP A 79 9.37 21.75 -1.26
CA TRP A 79 9.41 20.31 -1.47
C TRP A 79 8.60 19.53 -0.43
N ALA A 80 8.72 19.88 0.86
CA ALA A 80 8.04 19.16 1.93
C ALA A 80 6.52 19.12 1.72
N VAL A 81 5.89 20.27 1.47
CA VAL A 81 4.45 20.35 1.22
C VAL A 81 4.04 19.59 -0.06
N TYR A 82 4.87 19.67 -1.10
CA TYR A 82 4.66 18.90 -2.33
C TYR A 82 4.67 17.39 -2.07
N ASN A 83 5.70 16.90 -1.38
CA ASN A 83 5.95 15.47 -1.18
C ASN A 83 4.83 14.85 -0.37
N GLU A 84 4.43 15.58 0.65
CA GLU A 84 3.42 15.13 1.57
C GLU A 84 2.00 15.04 0.95
N ILE A 85 1.61 15.98 0.09
CA ILE A 85 0.36 15.88 -0.68
C ILE A 85 0.39 14.65 -1.60
N HIS A 86 1.56 14.37 -2.20
CA HIS A 86 1.75 13.23 -3.09
C HIS A 86 1.62 11.88 -2.35
N GLU A 87 2.25 11.75 -1.19
CA GLU A 87 2.19 10.56 -0.34
C GLU A 87 0.78 10.32 0.19
N ALA A 88 0.11 11.36 0.69
CA ALA A 88 -1.26 11.27 1.20
C ALA A 88 -2.25 10.82 0.11
N HIS A 89 -2.13 11.37 -1.10
CA HIS A 89 -2.95 10.96 -2.25
C HIS A 89 -2.72 9.50 -2.63
N SER A 90 -1.45 9.07 -2.69
CA SER A 90 -1.10 7.68 -2.99
C SER A 90 -1.67 6.71 -1.96
N ALA A 91 -1.63 7.08 -0.68
CA ALA A 91 -2.23 6.33 0.41
C ALA A 91 -3.76 6.25 0.30
N TYR A 92 -4.43 7.37 0.00
CA TYR A 92 -5.88 7.42 -0.21
C TYR A 92 -6.32 6.43 -1.29
N LEU A 93 -5.69 6.47 -2.46
CA LEU A 93 -5.98 5.55 -3.56
C LEU A 93 -5.69 4.10 -3.19
N LYS A 94 -4.63 3.83 -2.42
CA LYS A 94 -4.29 2.48 -1.95
C LYS A 94 -5.39 1.93 -1.04
N LYS A 95 -5.86 2.72 -0.09
CA LYS A 95 -6.93 2.34 0.85
C LYS A 95 -8.23 1.99 0.10
N GLY A 96 -8.56 2.78 -0.93
CA GLY A 96 -9.70 2.48 -1.82
C GLY A 96 -9.55 1.13 -2.53
N ARG A 97 -8.36 0.83 -3.09
CA ARG A 97 -8.09 -0.46 -3.73
C ARG A 97 -8.12 -1.62 -2.75
N GLU A 98 -7.55 -1.46 -1.56
CA GLU A 98 -7.56 -2.48 -0.49
C GLU A 98 -8.99 -2.83 -0.09
N LYS A 99 -9.86 -1.82 0.07
CA LYS A 99 -11.27 -2.03 0.41
C LYS A 99 -12.04 -2.80 -0.67
N VAL A 100 -11.81 -2.47 -1.94
CA VAL A 100 -12.41 -3.21 -3.07
C VAL A 100 -11.89 -4.65 -3.11
N ALA A 101 -10.58 -4.85 -2.93
CA ALA A 101 -9.98 -6.18 -2.89
C ALA A 101 -10.54 -7.02 -1.74
N GLU A 102 -10.75 -6.44 -0.56
CA GLU A 102 -11.36 -7.10 0.59
C GLU A 102 -12.81 -7.50 0.34
N GLN A 103 -13.61 -6.62 -0.27
CA GLN A 103 -15.00 -6.93 -0.66
C GLN A 103 -15.07 -8.09 -1.66
N ILE A 104 -14.22 -8.06 -2.69
CA ILE A 104 -14.10 -9.15 -3.66
C ILE A 104 -13.68 -10.43 -2.95
N ALA A 105 -12.66 -10.38 -2.07
CA ALA A 105 -12.22 -11.55 -1.33
C ALA A 105 -13.37 -12.16 -0.50
N GLN A 106 -14.17 -11.35 0.19
CA GLN A 106 -15.33 -11.82 0.96
C GLN A 106 -16.40 -12.51 0.09
N GLU A 107 -16.59 -12.07 -1.16
CA GLU A 107 -17.53 -12.70 -2.10
C GLU A 107 -17.01 -14.05 -2.62
N TYR A 108 -15.73 -14.12 -3.00
CA TYR A 108 -15.17 -15.33 -3.61
C TYR A 108 -14.74 -16.39 -2.60
N PHE A 109 -14.38 -16.01 -1.37
CA PHE A 109 -13.85 -16.94 -0.38
C PHE A 109 -14.80 -18.13 -0.10
N PRO A 110 -16.12 -17.94 0.11
CA PRO A 110 -17.04 -19.07 0.30
C PRO A 110 -17.19 -19.97 -0.93
N ILE A 111 -17.03 -19.42 -2.14
CA ILE A 111 -17.07 -20.21 -3.39
C ILE A 111 -15.85 -21.11 -3.46
N ILE A 112 -14.67 -20.56 -3.13
CA ILE A 112 -13.42 -21.30 -3.05
C ILE A 112 -13.54 -22.42 -2.00
N GLU A 113 -14.02 -22.11 -0.79
CA GLU A 113 -14.19 -23.12 0.26
C GLU A 113 -15.14 -24.26 -0.14
N LYS A 114 -16.25 -23.96 -0.84
CA LYS A 114 -17.16 -25.00 -1.34
C LYS A 114 -16.57 -25.87 -2.43
N ALA A 115 -15.67 -25.32 -3.26
CA ALA A 115 -15.05 -26.03 -4.36
C ALA A 115 -13.80 -26.84 -3.93
N MET A 116 -13.20 -26.47 -2.80
CA MET A 116 -12.00 -27.13 -2.27
C MET A 116 -12.36 -28.37 -1.46
N ASN A 117 -11.72 -29.50 -1.79
CA ASN A 117 -11.67 -30.64 -0.89
C ASN A 117 -10.61 -30.41 0.18
N LYS A 118 -10.75 -31.11 1.31
CA LYS A 118 -9.69 -31.18 2.32
C LYS A 118 -8.38 -31.62 1.64
N PRO A 119 -7.28 -30.87 1.80
CA PRO A 119 -6.03 -31.24 1.14
C PRO A 119 -5.58 -32.61 1.65
N SER A 120 -5.22 -33.48 0.72
CA SER A 120 -4.67 -34.82 0.95
C SER A 120 -3.24 -34.79 1.48
N ILE A 121 -2.56 -33.64 1.38
CA ILE A 121 -1.18 -33.43 1.84
C ILE A 121 -1.10 -32.15 2.68
N PRO A 122 -0.44 -32.19 3.85
CA PRO A 122 -0.21 -31.00 4.65
C PRO A 122 0.74 -30.03 3.94
N TYR A 123 0.64 -28.76 4.32
CA TYR A 123 1.58 -27.72 3.92
C TYR A 123 3.03 -28.13 4.26
N CYS A 124 3.97 -27.97 3.32
CA CYS A 124 5.39 -28.30 3.48
C CYS A 124 6.26 -27.15 2.92
N ASP A 125 6.90 -26.39 3.81
CA ASP A 125 7.71 -25.22 3.47
C ASP A 125 8.92 -25.55 2.58
N GLU A 126 9.59 -26.66 2.85
CA GLU A 126 10.79 -27.11 2.13
C GLU A 126 10.48 -27.39 0.66
N LEU A 127 9.30 -27.98 0.38
CA LEU A 127 8.83 -28.25 -0.97
C LEU A 127 8.55 -26.95 -1.72
N LEU A 128 7.87 -25.99 -1.10
CA LEU A 128 7.59 -24.70 -1.73
C LEU A 128 8.87 -23.93 -2.04
N LYS A 129 9.87 -23.98 -1.17
CA LYS A 129 11.21 -23.40 -1.42
C LYS A 129 11.90 -24.10 -2.59
N ALA A 130 11.90 -25.42 -2.64
CA ALA A 130 12.51 -26.18 -3.74
C ALA A 130 11.86 -25.85 -5.10
N MET A 131 10.53 -25.70 -5.12
CA MET A 131 9.79 -25.32 -6.32
C MET A 131 10.04 -23.87 -6.74
N SER A 132 10.05 -22.92 -5.80
CA SER A 132 10.44 -21.53 -6.06
C SER A 132 11.81 -21.49 -6.73
N HIS A 133 12.79 -22.22 -6.19
CA HIS A 133 14.13 -22.31 -6.79
C HIS A 133 14.14 -22.94 -8.19
N LEU A 134 13.26 -23.90 -8.48
CA LEU A 134 13.13 -24.47 -9.83
C LEU A 134 12.46 -23.49 -10.80
N ALA A 135 11.47 -22.74 -10.33
CA ALA A 135 10.73 -21.80 -11.13
C ALA A 135 11.58 -20.54 -11.46
N ASP A 136 12.30 -20.01 -10.46
CA ASP A 136 13.23 -18.86 -10.59
C ASP A 136 14.42 -19.14 -11.53
N LYS A 137 14.72 -20.42 -11.85
CA LYS A 137 15.68 -20.80 -12.89
C LYS A 137 15.19 -20.56 -14.34
N GLY A 138 14.13 -19.77 -14.53
CA GLY A 138 13.68 -19.30 -15.85
C GLY A 138 12.75 -20.26 -16.59
N HIS A 139 12.10 -21.19 -15.88
CA HIS A 139 11.20 -22.19 -16.48
C HIS A 139 9.72 -21.75 -16.53
N PHE A 140 9.42 -20.46 -16.35
CA PHE A 140 8.06 -19.96 -16.50
C PHE A 140 7.63 -19.95 -17.96
N LYS A 141 6.54 -20.67 -18.26
CA LYS A 141 5.88 -20.63 -19.57
C LYS A 141 5.15 -19.30 -19.82
N PHE A 142 4.68 -18.65 -18.75
CA PHE A 142 3.94 -17.38 -18.79
C PHE A 142 4.60 -16.38 -17.85
N LYS A 143 4.95 -15.20 -18.37
CA LYS A 143 5.74 -14.18 -17.65
C LYS A 143 4.89 -13.31 -16.72
N GLU A 144 3.58 -13.33 -16.90
CA GLU A 144 2.59 -12.57 -16.14
C GLU A 144 2.30 -13.18 -14.76
N TRP A 145 2.72 -14.42 -14.52
CA TRP A 145 2.58 -15.08 -13.23
C TRP A 145 3.79 -14.70 -12.37
N SER A 146 3.60 -13.81 -11.38
CA SER A 146 4.63 -13.53 -10.38
C SER A 146 4.77 -14.73 -9.44
N THR A 147 5.64 -15.63 -9.90
CA THR A 147 6.48 -16.63 -9.24
C THR A 147 6.19 -16.93 -7.76
N ASN A 148 6.03 -18.24 -7.48
CA ASN A 148 5.68 -18.92 -6.24
C ASN A 148 4.17 -19.13 -6.04
N GLN A 149 3.37 -18.09 -5.83
CA GLN A 149 1.99 -18.27 -5.35
C GLN A 149 1.06 -18.98 -6.35
N ALA A 150 1.19 -18.70 -7.66
CA ALA A 150 0.36 -19.34 -8.68
C ALA A 150 0.64 -20.85 -8.79
N TYR A 151 1.91 -21.26 -8.77
CA TYR A 151 2.28 -22.68 -8.82
C TYR A 151 1.97 -23.41 -7.51
N ILE A 152 2.12 -22.74 -6.36
CA ILE A 152 1.63 -23.23 -5.05
C ILE A 152 0.12 -23.47 -5.09
N TYR A 153 -0.64 -22.51 -5.64
CA TYR A 153 -2.10 -22.59 -5.76
C TYR A 153 -2.52 -23.74 -6.69
N PHE A 154 -1.91 -23.87 -7.87
CA PHE A 154 -2.20 -24.95 -8.80
C PHE A 154 -1.80 -26.32 -8.25
N MET A 155 -0.71 -26.44 -7.49
CA MET A 155 -0.41 -27.71 -6.81
C MET A 155 -1.40 -28.03 -5.71
N GLY A 156 -1.75 -27.09 -4.84
CA GLY A 156 -2.76 -27.31 -3.80
C GLY A 156 -4.09 -27.78 -4.42
N TYR A 157 -4.46 -27.18 -5.56
CA TYR A 157 -5.59 -27.63 -6.36
C TYR A 157 -5.40 -29.05 -6.94
N LEU A 158 -4.26 -29.38 -7.54
CA LEU A 158 -4.00 -30.70 -8.12
C LEU A 158 -3.95 -31.82 -7.06
N LEU A 159 -3.37 -31.54 -5.89
CA LEU A 159 -3.33 -32.44 -4.74
C LEU A 159 -4.73 -32.64 -4.15
N GLY A 160 -5.45 -31.54 -3.87
CA GLY A 160 -6.82 -31.59 -3.36
C GLY A 160 -7.85 -32.16 -4.35
N SER A 161 -7.54 -32.16 -5.65
CA SER A 161 -8.36 -32.80 -6.69
C SER A 161 -7.90 -34.20 -7.07
N GLU A 162 -6.95 -34.80 -6.33
CA GLU A 162 -6.42 -36.15 -6.54
C GLU A 162 -5.79 -36.36 -7.94
N LYS A 163 -5.52 -35.28 -8.67
CA LYS A 163 -4.86 -35.32 -9.98
C LYS A 163 -3.35 -35.51 -9.88
N LEU A 164 -2.83 -35.52 -8.66
CA LEU A 164 -1.43 -35.72 -8.34
C LEU A 164 -1.35 -36.52 -7.05
N GLU A 165 -0.88 -37.77 -7.13
CA GLU A 165 -0.71 -38.66 -5.98
C GLU A 165 0.72 -38.60 -5.48
N TRP A 166 0.88 -38.52 -4.16
CA TRP A 166 2.18 -38.34 -3.50
C TRP A 166 2.61 -39.62 -2.82
N GLU A 167 3.03 -40.60 -3.61
CA GLU A 167 3.59 -41.82 -3.06
C GLU A 167 5.02 -41.57 -2.54
N GLY A 168 5.15 -41.41 -1.22
CA GLY A 168 6.25 -42.00 -0.43
C GLY A 168 7.68 -41.47 -0.60
N ARG A 169 7.92 -40.20 -0.96
CA ARG A 169 9.31 -39.69 -1.17
C ARG A 169 9.81 -38.61 -0.22
N LEU A 170 9.06 -38.21 0.80
CA LEU A 170 9.52 -37.24 1.81
C LEU A 170 9.33 -37.72 3.26
N SER A 171 9.13 -39.03 3.49
CA SER A 171 9.23 -39.62 4.84
C SER A 171 10.68 -39.75 5.27
#